data_AF-A0A920EDE9-F1
#
_entry.id   AF-A0A920EDE9-F1
#
_cell.length_a   1.000
_cell.length_b   1.000
_cell.length_c   1.000
_cell.angle_alpha   90.00
_cell.angle_beta   90.00
_cell.angle_gamma   90.00
#
_symmetry.space_group_name_H-M   'P 1'
#
loop_
_entity.id
_entity.type
_entity.pdbx_description
1 polymer ?
#
loop_
_entity_poly.entity_id
_entity_poly.type
_entity_poly.pdbx_seq_one_letter_code
_entity_poly.pdbx_strand_id
1 'polypeptide(L)' 'MPAKVRVYELARELDVTNKEIIALCESLGIDAKSHSSSLVEAQADRVRKKPYPMVLQLKIRREGKTKI' A
#
# COMPACT_ATOMS: atom_id res chain seq x y z
N MET A 1 -8.55 19.86 11.13
CA MET A 1 -8.16 18.61 11.83
C MET A 1 -7.55 17.70 10.77
N PRO A 2 -6.32 17.17 10.91
CA PRO A 2 -5.75 16.33 9.87
C PRO A 2 -6.55 15.02 9.82
N ALA A 3 -7.24 14.78 8.69
CA ALA A 3 -7.93 13.52 8.46
C ALA A 3 -6.89 12.40 8.46
N LYS A 4 -7.05 11.43 9.37
CA LYS A 4 -6.23 10.22 9.42
C LYS A 4 -7.03 9.13 8.73
N VAL A 5 -6.54 8.66 7.59
CA VAL A 5 -7.16 7.57 6.85
C VAL A 5 -6.45 6.28 7.21
N ARG A 6 -7.20 5.22 7.54
CA ARG A 6 -6.56 3.94 7.87
C ARG A 6 -6.33 3.11 6.62
N VAL A 7 -5.31 2.25 6.68
CA VAL A 7 -4.93 1.35 5.57
C VAL A 7 -6.12 0.49 5.11
N TYR A 8 -6.92 -0.05 6.02
CA TYR A 8 -8.10 -0.85 5.66
C TYR A 8 -9.22 -0.04 4.98
N GLU A 9 -9.30 1.28 5.24
CA GLU A 9 -10.30 2.15 4.61
C GLU A 9 -9.90 2.41 3.16
N LEU A 10 -8.63 2.73 2.92
CA LEU A 10 -8.08 2.86 1.57
C LEU A 10 -8.18 1.55 0.77
N ALA A 11 -7.95 0.42 1.42
CA ALA A 11 -8.09 -0.88 0.78
C ALA A 11 -9.54 -1.13 0.31
N ARG A 12 -10.53 -0.76 1.14
CA ARG A 12 -11.95 -0.86 0.80
C ARG A 12 -12.37 0.14 -0.28
N GLU A 13 -11.89 1.37 -0.22
CA GLU A 13 -12.22 2.41 -1.22
C GLU A 13 -11.69 2.08 -2.62
N LEU A 14 -10.55 1.40 -2.68
CA LEU A 14 -9.87 1.05 -3.93
C LEU A 14 -10.14 -0.41 -4.36
N ASP A 15 -10.96 -1.16 -3.63
CA ASP A 15 -11.24 -2.59 -3.85
C ASP A 15 -9.96 -3.45 -4.03
N VAL A 16 -8.92 -3.17 -3.23
CA VAL A 16 -7.65 -3.90 -3.23
C VAL A 16 -7.40 -4.57 -1.88
N THR A 17 -6.46 -5.51 -1.84
CA THR A 17 -6.15 -6.20 -0.60
C THR A 17 -5.31 -5.32 0.33
N ASN A 18 -5.51 -5.43 1.64
CA ASN A 18 -4.72 -4.69 2.64
C ASN A 18 -3.21 -4.93 2.47
N LYS A 19 -2.80 -6.13 2.04
CA LYS A 19 -1.40 -6.48 1.76
C LYS A 19 -0.81 -5.64 0.63
N GLU A 20 -1.61 -5.34 -0.41
CA GLU A 20 -1.17 -4.50 -1.52
C GLU A 20 -1.01 -3.05 -1.10
N ILE A 21 -1.94 -2.51 -0.31
CA ILE A 21 -1.79 -1.16 0.26
C ILE A 21 -0.56 -1.06 1.16
N ILE A 22 -0.31 -2.06 2.01
CA ILE A 22 0.88 -2.11 2.88
C ILE A 22 2.16 -2.11 2.03
N ALA A 23 2.23 -2.98 1.01
CA ALA A 23 3.39 -3.04 0.12
C ALA A 23 3.63 -1.73 -0.64
N LEU A 24 2.56 -1.01 -1.02
CA LEU A 24 2.71 0.30 -1.64
C LEU A 24 3.07 1.40 -0.66
N CYS A 25 2.57 1.34 0.58
CA CYS A 25 3.03 2.21 1.64
C CYS A 25 4.53 2.03 1.85
N GLU A 26 5.03 0.79 1.96
CA GLU A 26 6.46 0.48 2.07
C GLU A 26 7.25 1.04 0.88
N SER A 27 6.75 0.86 -0.35
CA SER A 27 7.38 1.39 -1.59
C SER A 27 7.44 2.92 -1.62
N LEU A 28 6.47 3.59 -1.01
CA LEU A 28 6.40 5.05 -0.88
C LEU A 28 7.18 5.59 0.34
N GLY A 29 7.80 4.72 1.14
CA GLY A 29 8.51 5.09 2.37
C GLY A 29 7.58 5.45 3.54
N ILE A 30 6.35 4.94 3.52
CA ILE A 30 5.34 5.12 4.57
C ILE A 30 5.43 3.93 5.53
N ASP A 31 5.65 4.20 6.81
CA ASP A 31 5.76 3.18 7.86
C ASP A 31 4.37 2.63 8.25
N ALA A 32 3.84 1.74 7.41
CA ALA A 32 2.55 1.07 7.60
C ALA A 32 2.77 -0.42 7.95
N LYS A 33 3.04 -0.71 9.22
CA LYS A 33 3.27 -2.08 9.71
C LYS A 33 2.03 -2.97 9.70
N SER A 34 0.83 -2.40 9.62
CA SER A 34 -0.40 -3.17 9.73
C SER A 34 -1.59 -2.48 9.07
N HIS A 35 -2.62 -3.25 8.76
CA HIS A 35 -3.93 -2.80 8.28
C HIS A 35 -4.62 -1.73 9.17
N SER A 36 -4.25 -1.61 10.44
CA SER A 36 -4.77 -0.59 11.36
C SER A 36 -3.91 0.68 11.43
N SER A 37 -2.77 0.71 10.72
CA SER A 37 -1.91 1.88 10.65
C SER A 37 -2.70 3.07 10.10
N SER A 38 -2.55 4.21 10.78
CA SER A 38 -3.19 5.47 10.39
C SER A 38 -2.24 6.25 9.51
N LEU A 39 -2.70 6.59 8.31
CA LEU A 39 -1.99 7.40 7.34
C LEU A 39 -2.48 8.84 7.40
N VAL A 40 -1.58 9.78 7.20
CA VAL A 40 -1.95 11.19 7.01
C VAL A 40 -2.64 11.32 5.65
N GLU A 41 -3.60 12.22 5.53
CA GLU A 41 -4.30 12.51 4.27
C GLU A 41 -3.34 12.68 3.07
N ALA A 42 -2.21 13.40 3.24
CA ALA A 42 -1.20 13.54 2.19
C ALA A 42 -0.56 12.19 1.74
N GLN A 43 -0.45 11.22 2.64
CA GLN A 43 0.01 9.86 2.31
C GLN A 43 -1.09 9.07 1.60
N ALA A 44 -2.33 9.17 2.08
CA ALA A 44 -3.50 8.56 1.47
C ALA A 44 -3.70 9.06 0.02
N ASP A 45 -3.56 10.36 -0.21
CA ASP A 45 -3.60 10.98 -1.55
C ASP A 45 -2.54 10.40 -2.49
N ARG A 46 -1.32 10.18 -2.00
CA ARG A 46 -0.26 9.55 -2.79
C ARG A 46 -0.60 8.12 -3.18
N VAL A 47 -1.22 7.38 -2.27
CA VAL A 47 -1.68 6.00 -2.51
C VAL A 47 -2.84 6.01 -3.52
N ARG A 48 -3.80 6.93 -3.42
CA ARG A 48 -4.91 7.10 -4.36
C ARG A 48 -4.46 7.53 -5.77
N LYS A 49 -3.47 8.42 -5.86
CA LYS A 49 -2.90 8.89 -7.14
C LYS A 49 -2.05 7.85 -7.86
N LYS A 50 -1.62 6.79 -7.18
CA LYS A 50 -0.88 5.69 -7.80
C LYS A 50 -1.89 4.62 -8.22
N PRO A 51 -2.25 4.49 -9.52
CA PRO A 51 -3.14 3.42 -9.95
C PRO A 51 -2.48 2.06 -9.68
N TYR A 52 -3.15 1.21 -8.93
CA TYR A 52 -2.87 -0.22 -8.87
C TYR A 52 -3.41 -0.83 -10.18
N PRO A 53 -2.67 -1.75 -10.85
CA PRO A 53 -1.97 -2.87 -10.22
C PRO A 53 -0.49 -2.97 -10.61
N MET A 54 0.39 -2.16 -10.00
CA MET A 54 1.84 -2.37 -10.14
C MET A 54 2.38 -3.55 -9.31
N VAL A 55 1.56 -4.07 -8.39
CA VAL A 55 1.86 -5.23 -7.53
C VAL A 55 1.85 -6.56 -8.30
N LEU A 56 1.15 -6.66 -9.45
CA LEU A 56 1.32 -7.78 -10.37
C LEU A 56 2.76 -7.80 -10.93
N GLN A 57 3.32 -6.63 -11.26
CA GLN A 57 4.66 -6.49 -11.83
C GLN A 57 5.79 -6.86 -10.83
N LEU A 58 5.57 -6.63 -9.52
CA LEU A 58 6.58 -6.95 -8.49
C LEU A 58 6.57 -8.43 -8.07
N LYS A 59 5.43 -9.13 -8.09
CA LYS A 59 5.41 -10.60 -7.89
C LYS A 59 6.21 -11.31 -8.98
N ILE A 60 6.08 -10.87 -10.23
CA ILE A 60 6.85 -11.40 -11.37
C ILE A 60 8.38 -11.16 -11.18
N ARG A 61 8.79 -10.16 -10.38
CA ARG A 61 10.22 -9.88 -10.09
C ARG A 61 10.76 -10.50 -8.79
N ARG A 62 9.90 -10.93 -7.85
CA ARG A 62 10.36 -11.48 -6.55
C ARG A 62 10.41 -13.00 -6.48
N GLU A 63 9.74 -13.74 -7.36
CA GLU A 63 9.89 -15.22 -7.47
C GLU A 63 11.17 -15.67 -8.21
N GLY A 64 12.17 -14.80 -8.38
CA GLY A 64 13.47 -15.13 -8.97
C GLY A 64 14.64 -15.22 -7.96
N LYS A 65 14.38 -15.09 -6.65
CA LYS A 65 15.46 -14.98 -5.64
C LYS A 65 15.30 -15.94 -4.47
N THR A 66 15.16 -17.22 -4.78
CA THR A 66 15.46 -18.33 -3.87
C THR A 66 16.20 -19.43 -4.64
N LYS A 67 17.46 -19.14 -4.97
CA LYS A 67 18.52 -20.13 -5.15
C LYS A 67 19.71 -19.66 -4.34
N ILE A 68 19.96 -20.31 -3.19
CA ILE A 68 21.21 -20.95 -2.75
C ILE A 68 20.95 -21.61 -1.40
#